data_AF-A0A534XA57-F1
#
_entry.id   AF-A0A534XA57-F1
#
_cell.length_a   1.000
_cell.length_b   1.000
_cell.length_c   1.000
_cell.angle_alpha   90.00
_cell.angle_beta   90.00
_cell.angle_gamma   90.00
#
_symmetry.space_group_name_H-M   'P 1'
#
loop_
_entity.id
_entity.type
_entity.pdbx_description
1 polymer ?
#
loop_
_entity_poly.entity_id
_entity_poly.type
_entity_poly.pdbx_seq_one_letter_code
_entity_poly.pdbx_strand_id
1 'polypeptide(L)'
;MDLRSKIERRQARVGVIGMGYVGLPLAVEFARSGFAVTGFEVDERRVAAVNSGHSYIGDVTEYTMRELVDSKRLRASCNFGELA
;
A
#
# COMPACT_ATOMS: atom_id res chain seq x y z
N MET A 1 0.79 -5.63 23.69
CA MET A 1 1.75 -6.12 22.68
C MET A 1 2.54 -4.93 22.16
N ASP A 2 3.86 -4.99 22.25
CA ASP A 2 4.73 -3.90 21.78
C ASP A 2 4.85 -3.86 20.25
N LEU A 3 5.51 -2.83 19.73
CA LEU A 3 5.67 -2.65 18.28
C LEU A 3 6.51 -3.77 17.65
N ARG A 4 7.59 -4.20 18.33
CA ARG A 4 8.46 -5.29 17.86
C ARG A 4 7.66 -6.56 17.60
N SER A 5 6.86 -6.99 18.59
CA SER A 5 6.04 -8.20 18.47
C SER A 5 5.01 -8.07 17.34
N LYS A 6 4.44 -6.88 17.13
CA LYS A 6 3.51 -6.63 16.01
C LYS A 6 4.21 -6.73 14.64
N ILE A 7 5.44 -6.24 14.51
CA ILE A 7 6.23 -6.34 13.27
C ILE A 7 6.58 -7.79 12.97
N GLU A 8 7.09 -8.53 13.97
CA GLU A 8 7.46 -9.94 13.83
C GLU A 8 6.28 -10.80 13.41
N ARG A 9 5.08 -10.52 13.92
CA ARG A 9 3.84 -11.24 13.58
C ARG A 9 3.05 -10.66 12.40
N ARG A 10 3.59 -9.66 11.69
CA ARG A 10 2.90 -8.96 10.56
C ARG A 10 1.56 -8.33 10.92
N GLN A 11 1.38 -7.97 12.19
CA GLN A 11 0.18 -7.29 12.71
C GLN A 11 0.35 -5.77 12.80
N ALA A 12 1.55 -5.25 12.58
CA ALA A 12 1.76 -3.82 12.43
C ALA A 12 1.07 -3.33 11.13
N ARG A 13 0.46 -2.15 11.18
CA ARG A 13 -0.05 -1.45 10.00
C ARG A 13 1.06 -0.56 9.46
N VAL A 14 1.21 -0.52 8.14
CA VAL A 14 2.23 0.30 7.48
C VAL A 14 1.54 1.43 6.71
N GLY A 15 1.98 2.66 6.97
CA GLY A 15 1.61 3.82 6.18
C GLY A 15 2.76 4.22 5.26
N VAL A 16 2.47 4.51 3.98
CA VAL A 16 3.45 5.04 3.02
C VAL A 16 2.93 6.37 2.49
N ILE A 17 3.70 7.44 2.64
CA ILE A 17 3.31 8.79 2.19
C ILE A 17 3.96 9.07 0.84
N GLY A 18 3.13 9.35 -0.17
CA GLY A 18 3.50 9.49 -1.57
C GLY A 18 3.51 8.14 -2.28
N MET A 19 2.77 8.03 -3.38
CA MET A 19 2.63 6.80 -4.18
C MET A 19 3.24 7.00 -5.56
N GLY A 20 4.39 7.67 -5.63
CA GLY A 20 5.16 7.84 -6.86
C GLY A 20 6.04 6.63 -7.17
N TYR A 21 7.07 6.87 -7.97
CA TYR A 21 8.02 5.87 -8.44
C TYR A 21 8.68 5.04 -7.33
N VAL A 22 8.97 5.63 -6.17
CA VAL A 22 9.57 4.93 -5.01
C VAL A 22 8.51 4.39 -4.05
N GLY A 23 7.48 5.20 -3.78
CA GLY A 23 6.50 4.90 -2.74
C GLY A 23 5.58 3.74 -3.08
N LEU A 24 5.12 3.64 -4.33
CA LEU A 24 4.26 2.54 -4.75
C LEU A 24 4.97 1.17 -4.70
N PRO A 25 6.19 0.99 -5.24
CA PRO A 25 6.93 -0.27 -5.09
C PRO A 25 7.22 -0.60 -3.62
N LEU A 26 7.54 0.39 -2.78
CA LEU A 26 7.75 0.18 -1.36
C LEU A 26 6.49 -0.35 -0.65
N ALA A 27 5.34 0.27 -0.92
CA ALA A 27 4.05 -0.17 -0.38
C ALA A 27 3.71 -1.61 -0.81
N VAL A 28 3.99 -1.93 -2.08
CA VAL A 28 3.82 -3.27 -2.65
C VAL A 28 4.70 -4.29 -1.92
N GLU A 29 5.98 -4.01 -1.69
CA GLU A 29 6.88 -4.94 -1.01
C GLU A 29 6.48 -5.20 0.46
N PHE A 30 6.00 -4.17 1.17
CA PHE A 30 5.42 -4.38 2.50
C PHE A 30 4.15 -5.24 2.45
N ALA A 31 3.27 -5.01 1.48
CA ALA A 31 2.04 -5.78 1.33
C ALA A 31 2.35 -7.25 0.96
N ARG A 32 3.32 -7.50 0.05
CA ARG A 32 3.82 -8.85 -0.28
C ARG A 32 4.45 -9.54 0.92
N SER A 33 5.09 -8.76 1.81
CA SER A 33 5.64 -9.26 3.08
C SER A 33 4.58 -9.60 4.13
N GLY A 34 3.29 -9.40 3.81
CA GLY A 34 2.15 -9.81 4.63
C GLY A 34 1.56 -8.70 5.51
N PHE A 35 2.02 -7.46 5.39
CA PHE A 35 1.48 -6.35 6.17
C PHE A 35 0.21 -5.76 5.54
N ALA A 36 -0.63 -5.15 6.38
CA ALA A 36 -1.70 -4.28 5.91
C ALA A 36 -1.14 -2.87 5.66
N VAL A 37 -1.18 -2.43 4.41
CA VAL A 37 -0.55 -1.19 3.93
C VAL A 37 -1.60 -0.17 3.49
N THR A 38 -1.41 1.07 3.92
CA THR A 38 -2.18 2.24 3.46
C THR A 38 -1.22 3.23 2.80
N GLY A 39 -1.35 3.40 1.49
CA GLY A 39 -0.68 4.47 0.76
C GLY A 39 -1.45 5.78 0.89
N PHE A 40 -0.76 6.88 1.18
CA PHE A 40 -1.33 8.22 1.10
C PHE A 40 -0.82 8.91 -0.16
N GLU A 41 -1.73 9.47 -0.95
CA GLU A 41 -1.41 10.20 -2.17
C GLU A 41 -2.40 11.35 -2.36
N VAL A 42 -1.89 12.51 -2.79
CA VAL A 42 -2.71 13.72 -2.98
C VAL A 42 -3.45 13.71 -4.31
N ASP A 43 -2.93 12.99 -5.31
CA ASP A 43 -3.59 12.81 -6.60
C ASP A 43 -4.64 11.68 -6.53
N GLU A 44 -5.91 12.09 -6.49
CA GLU A 44 -7.07 11.16 -6.45
C GLU A 44 -7.10 10.16 -7.61
N ARG A 45 -6.55 10.52 -8.78
CA ARG A 45 -6.49 9.60 -9.93
C ARG A 45 -5.56 8.44 -9.65
N ARG A 46 -4.43 8.71 -8.99
CA ARG A 46 -3.48 7.69 -8.56
C ARG A 46 -4.05 6.84 -7.44
N VAL A 47 -4.77 7.45 -6.49
CA VAL A 47 -5.51 6.71 -5.45
C VAL A 47 -6.50 5.72 -6.08
N ALA A 48 -7.31 6.18 -7.05
CA ALA A 48 -8.24 5.33 -7.76
C ALA A 48 -7.53 4.20 -8.52
N ALA A 49 -6.44 4.50 -9.22
CA ALA A 49 -5.65 3.50 -9.94
C ALA A 49 -5.08 2.42 -9.01
N VAL A 50 -4.50 2.80 -7.86
CA VAL A 50 -4.03 1.82 -6.86
C VAL A 50 -5.20 0.97 -6.39
N ASN A 51 -6.32 1.57 -6.00
CA ASN A 51 -7.48 0.85 -5.47
C ASN A 51 -8.21 -0.01 -6.52
N SER A 52 -7.97 0.21 -7.82
CA SER A 52 -8.42 -0.68 -8.90
C SER A 52 -7.39 -1.74 -9.30
N GLY A 53 -6.27 -1.84 -8.58
CA GLY A 53 -5.19 -2.78 -8.91
C GLY A 53 -4.45 -2.44 -10.20
N HIS A 54 -4.41 -1.16 -10.59
CA HIS A 54 -3.71 -0.69 -11.78
C HIS A 54 -2.40 0.00 -11.41
N SER A 55 -1.31 -0.37 -12.07
CA SER A 55 -0.02 0.31 -11.91
C SER A 55 0.13 1.40 -12.97
N TYR A 56 0.33 2.63 -12.55
CA TYR A 56 0.71 3.76 -13.40
C TYR A 56 2.23 3.96 -13.48
N ILE A 57 3.01 3.04 -12.90
CA ILE A 57 4.48 2.97 -13.02
C ILE A 57 4.89 1.62 -13.62
N GLY A 58 6.01 1.58 -14.34
CA GLY A 58 6.46 0.36 -15.04
C GLY A 58 7.03 -0.74 -14.13
N ASP A 59 7.34 -0.43 -12.87
CA ASP A 59 8.10 -1.33 -12.00
C ASP A 59 7.25 -2.34 -11.23
N VAL A 60 5.91 -2.19 -11.27
CA VAL A 60 4.97 -3.10 -10.61
C VAL A 60 3.95 -3.57 -11.63
N THR A 61 3.75 -4.89 -11.71
CA THR A 61 2.77 -5.47 -12.64
C THR A 61 1.34 -5.25 -12.14
N GLU A 62 0.38 -5.09 -13.06
CA GLU A 62 -1.04 -5.05 -12.69
C GLU A 62 -1.51 -6.33 -12.00
N TYR A 63 -0.95 -7.48 -12.36
CA TYR A 63 -1.27 -8.75 -11.71
C TYR A 63 -0.96 -8.68 -10.21
N THR A 64 0.24 -8.23 -9.85
CA THR A 64 0.65 -8.03 -8.45
C THR A 64 -0.22 -7.01 -7.74
N MET A 65 -0.56 -5.90 -8.41
CA MET A 65 -1.42 -4.86 -7.84
C MET A 65 -2.80 -5.41 -7.49
N ARG A 66 -3.47 -6.09 -8.44
CA ARG A 66 -4.79 -6.70 -8.22
C ARG A 66 -4.75 -7.71 -7.09
N GLU A 67 -3.76 -8.61 -7.07
CA GLU A 67 -3.61 -9.61 -6.00
C GLU A 67 -3.56 -8.94 -4.60
N LEU A 68 -2.78 -7.87 -4.45
CA LEU A 68 -2.60 -7.20 -3.16
C LEU A 68 -3.84 -6.38 -2.74
N VAL A 69 -4.54 -5.79 -3.70
CA VAL A 69 -5.77 -5.04 -3.46
C VAL A 69 -6.93 -5.98 -3.13
N ASP A 70 -7.11 -7.05 -3.91
CA ASP A 70 -8.16 -8.04 -3.70
C ASP A 70 -7.98 -8.78 -2.37
N SER A 71 -6.72 -9.04 -1.99
CA SER A 71 -6.39 -9.60 -0.66
C SER A 71 -6.46 -8.57 0.47
N LYS A 72 -6.87 -7.33 0.20
CA LYS A 72 -7.01 -6.20 1.15
C LYS A 72 -5.71 -5.85 1.88
N ARG A 73 -4.56 -6.20 1.31
CA ARG A 73 -3.23 -5.90 1.88
C ARG A 73 -2.69 -4.56 1.43
N LEU A 74 -3.15 -4.05 0.30
CA LEU A 74 -2.82 -2.72 -0.20
C LEU A 74 -4.10 -1.92 -0.48
N ARG A 75 -4.14 -0.69 0.02
CA ARG A 75 -5.08 0.35 -0.45
C ARG A 75 -4.39 1.71 -0.47
N ALA A 76 -4.93 2.65 -1.23
CA ALA A 76 -4.53 4.05 -1.19
C ALA A 76 -5.67 4.95 -0.70
N SER A 77 -5.32 6.11 -0.16
CA SER A 77 -6.25 7.15 0.27
C SER A 77 -5.65 8.54 0.08
N CYS A 78 -6.50 9.54 -0.17
CA CYS A 78 -6.14 10.96 -0.12
C CYS A 78 -6.46 11.61 1.23
N ASN A 79 -6.99 10.83 2.19
CA ASN A 79 -7.28 11.29 3.54
C ASN A 79 -6.15 10.91 4.49
N PHE A 80 -5.42 11.92 4.98
CA PHE A 80 -4.29 11.71 5.88
C PHE A 80 -4.70 11.04 7.21
N GLY A 81 -5.95 11.24 7.65
CA GLY A 81 -6.48 10.62 8.88
C GLY A 81 -6.58 9.10 8.82
N GLU A 82 -6.54 8.49 7.64
CA GLU A 82 -6.63 7.04 7.46
C GLU A 82 -5.29 6.29 7.66
N LEU A 83 -4.20 7.03 7.88
CA LEU A 83 -2.89 6.48 8.24
C LEU A 83 -2.76 6.13 9.74
N ALA A 84 -3.73 6.52 10.57
CA ALA A 84 -3.77 6.27 12.02
C ALA A 84 -4.37 4.90 12.39
#